data_AF-A0A967WQ88-F1
#
_entry.id   AF-A0A967WQ88-F1
#
_cell.length_a   1.000
_cell.length_b   1.000
_cell.length_c   1.000
_cell.angle_alpha   90.00
_cell.angle_beta   90.00
_cell.angle_gamma   90.00
#
_symmetry.space_group_name_H-M   'P 1'
#
loop_
_entity.id
_entity.type
_entity.pdbx_description
1 polymer ?
#
loop_
_entity_poly.entity_id
_entity_poly.type
_entity_poly.pdbx_seq_one_letter_code
_entity_poly.pdbx_strand_id
1 'polypeptide(L)'
;MAYAYMSHPDVMDGLEFERLLSASGPTGGEMIRPSDRTVPREVVFIQCAGSRNPEHGVPYCSKICCMYTAKHAILYKHRVPDGQVY
;
A
#
# COMPACT_ATOMS: atom_id res chain seq x y z
N MET A 1 6.64 0.40 16.59
CA MET A 1 6.51 0.06 15.16
C MET A 1 5.47 0.99 14.55
N ALA A 2 5.78 1.65 13.43
CA ALA A 2 4.91 2.67 12.87
C ALA A 2 3.58 2.06 12.38
N TYR A 3 2.46 2.74 12.64
CA TYR A 3 1.14 2.47 12.06
C TYR A 3 0.63 1.02 12.16
N ALA A 4 0.99 0.30 13.23
CA ALA A 4 0.59 -1.11 13.44
C ALA A 4 1.07 -2.09 12.35
N TYR A 5 2.08 -1.72 11.54
CA TYR A 5 2.74 -2.63 10.61
C TYR A 5 3.27 -3.88 11.35
N MET A 6 3.07 -5.07 10.77
CA MET A 6 3.27 -6.39 11.37
C MET A 6 2.33 -6.79 12.52
N SER A 7 1.58 -5.86 13.12
CA SER A 7 0.59 -6.17 14.17
C SER A 7 -0.85 -6.27 13.66
N HIS A 8 -1.14 -5.72 12.48
CA HIS A 8 -2.44 -5.83 11.83
C HIS A 8 -2.27 -6.46 10.43
N PRO A 9 -3.00 -7.56 10.10
CA PRO A 9 -2.81 -8.30 8.84
C PRO A 9 -3.10 -7.49 7.58
N ASP A 10 -3.95 -6.47 7.68
CA ASP A 10 -4.35 -5.63 6.53
C ASP A 10 -3.55 -4.33 6.40
N VAL A 11 -2.52 -4.15 7.23
CA VAL A 11 -1.55 -3.06 7.09
C VAL A 11 -0.30 -3.61 6.43
N MET A 12 0.03 -3.06 5.26
CA MET A 12 1.15 -3.51 4.43
C MET A 12 1.96 -2.34 3.91
N ASP A 13 3.21 -2.59 3.53
CA ASP A 13 4.05 -1.59 2.90
C ASP A 13 3.83 -1.49 1.38
N GLY A 14 4.48 -0.51 0.74
CA GLY A 14 4.34 -0.27 -0.70
C GLY A 14 4.87 -1.41 -1.58
N LEU A 15 5.85 -2.18 -1.11
CA LEU A 15 6.41 -3.31 -1.87
C LEU A 15 5.48 -4.52 -1.78
N GLU A 16 4.90 -4.79 -0.62
CA GLU A 16 3.89 -5.83 -0.45
C GLU A 16 2.66 -5.54 -1.31
N PHE A 17 2.18 -4.29 -1.33
CA PHE A 17 1.08 -3.89 -2.20
C PHE A 17 1.40 -4.08 -3.69
N GLU A 18 2.64 -3.78 -4.11
CA GLU A 18 3.10 -4.06 -5.47
C GLU A 18 3.09 -5.56 -5.80
N ARG A 19 3.46 -6.41 -4.84
CA ARG A 19 3.40 -7.87 -5.02
C ARG A 19 1.96 -8.37 -5.17
N LEU A 20 0.99 -7.80 -4.45
CA LEU A 20 -0.43 -8.12 -4.62
C LEU A 20 -0.97 -7.73 -6.00
N LEU A 21 -0.59 -6.55 -6.51
CA LEU A 21 -1.01 -6.09 -7.84
C LEU A 21 -0.33 -6.84 -8.99
N SER A 22 0.87 -7.39 -8.76
CA SER A 22 1.65 -8.07 -9.78
C SER A 22 0.94 -9.34 -10.29
N ALA A 23 0.83 -9.49 -11.61
CA ALA A 23 0.27 -10.70 -12.23
C ALA A 23 1.09 -11.98 -11.91
N SER A 24 2.40 -11.84 -11.72
CA SER A 24 3.30 -12.90 -11.21
C SER A 24 3.45 -12.85 -9.67
N GLY A 25 2.52 -12.18 -9.01
CA GLY A 25 2.39 -12.07 -7.57
C GLY A 25 1.94 -13.36 -6.90
N PRO A 26 2.06 -13.46 -5.56
CA PRO A 26 1.52 -14.58 -4.79
C PRO A 26 0.00 -14.74 -4.94
N THR A 27 -0.71 -13.68 -5.35
CA THR A 27 -2.16 -13.67 -5.58
C THR A 27 -2.51 -13.65 -7.06
N GLY A 28 -1.55 -13.81 -7.97
CA GLY A 28 -1.82 -13.73 -9.42
C GLY A 28 -2.38 -12.38 -9.90
N GLY A 29 -2.13 -11.30 -9.15
CA GLY A 29 -2.68 -9.96 -9.44
C GLY A 29 -4.09 -9.73 -8.90
N GLU A 30 -4.59 -10.61 -8.02
CA GLU A 30 -5.86 -10.38 -7.33
C GLU A 30 -5.67 -9.45 -6.12
N MET A 31 -6.49 -8.41 -6.05
CA MET A 31 -6.56 -7.52 -4.89
C MET A 31 -7.39 -8.19 -3.80
N ILE A 32 -6.71 -8.89 -2.88
CA ILE A 32 -7.33 -9.55 -1.73
C ILE A 32 -6.74 -9.03 -0.42
N ARG A 33 -7.62 -8.83 0.56
CA ARG A 33 -7.27 -8.51 1.94
C ARG A 33 -6.74 -9.75 2.66
N PRO A 34 -5.59 -9.70 3.36
CA PRO A 34 -5.04 -10.87 4.05
C PRO A 34 -5.91 -11.45 5.16
N SER A 35 -6.63 -10.61 5.93
CA SER A 35 -7.41 -11.08 7.09
C SER A 35 -8.63 -11.93 6.73
N ASP A 36 -9.37 -11.57 5.68
CA ASP A 36 -10.66 -12.17 5.33
C ASP A 36 -10.75 -12.68 3.89
N ARG A 37 -9.68 -12.50 3.11
CA ARG A 37 -9.58 -12.89 1.69
C ARG A 37 -10.63 -12.24 0.78
N THR A 38 -11.21 -11.11 1.19
CA THR A 38 -12.17 -10.36 0.37
C THR A 38 -11.48 -9.27 -0.45
N VAL A 39 -12.17 -8.77 -1.48
CA VAL A 39 -11.69 -7.63 -2.26
C VAL A 39 -11.90 -6.35 -1.44
N PRO A 40 -10.83 -5.58 -1.11
CA PRO A 40 -10.98 -4.37 -0.32
C PRO A 40 -11.72 -3.31 -1.13
N ARG A 41 -12.82 -2.79 -0.58
CA ARG A 41 -13.62 -1.70 -1.18
C ARG A 41 -13.05 -0.32 -0.89
N GLU A 42 -12.20 -0.19 0.12
CA GLU A 42 -11.54 1.06 0.50
C GLU A 42 -10.07 0.78 0.82
N VAL A 43 -9.17 1.61 0.29
CA VAL A 43 -7.73 1.56 0.52
C VAL A 43 -7.24 2.96 0.89
N VAL A 44 -6.37 3.04 1.89
CA VAL A 44 -5.75 4.31 2.34
C VAL A 44 -4.24 4.19 2.23
N PHE A 45 -3.59 5.16 1.59
CA PHE A 45 -2.14 5.26 1.50
C PHE A 45 -1.59 6.27 2.51
N ILE A 46 -0.71 5.81 3.37
CA ILE A 46 -0.02 6.68 4.34
C ILE A 46 1.31 7.14 3.74
N GLN A 47 1.37 8.42 3.37
CA GLN A 47 2.58 9.01 2.79
C GLN A 47 3.65 9.27 3.85
N CYS A 48 4.91 9.26 3.40
CA CYS A 48 6.09 9.53 4.22
C CYS A 48 6.27 8.56 5.41
N ALA A 49 5.65 7.38 5.39
CA ALA A 49 5.95 6.34 6.37
C ALA A 49 7.44 5.97 6.29
N GLY A 50 8.20 6.28 7.35
CA GLY A 50 9.66 6.09 7.39
C GLY A 50 10.46 7.17 6.62
N SER A 51 9.91 8.35 6.39
CA SER A 51 10.60 9.50 5.78
C SER A 51 10.06 10.82 6.31
N ARG A 52 10.77 11.94 6.10
CA ARG A 52 10.36 13.27 6.58
C ARG A 52 10.00 13.27 8.08
N ASN A 53 10.73 12.48 8.87
CA ASN A 53 10.54 12.30 10.29
C ASN A 53 11.85 12.67 11.04
N PRO A 54 12.07 13.97 11.32
CA PRO A 54 13.29 14.44 11.97
C PRO A 54 13.45 13.90 13.40
N GLU A 55 12.34 13.69 14.13
CA GLU A 55 12.35 13.16 15.51
C GLU A 55 12.96 11.76 15.59
N HIS A 56 12.92 11.02 14.48
CA HIS A 56 13.49 9.69 14.34
C HIS A 56 14.76 9.66 13.48
N GLY A 57 15.39 10.81 13.22
CA GLY A 57 16.65 10.88 12.46
C GLY A 57 16.51 10.70 10.95
N VAL A 58 15.28 10.79 10.40
CA VAL A 58 14.99 10.61 8.97
C VAL A 58 14.36 11.86 8.36
N PRO A 59 15.04 13.02 8.35
CA PRO A 59 14.45 14.29 7.90
C PRO A 59 14.23 14.37 6.38
N TYR A 60 14.82 13.45 5.61
CA TYR A 60 14.81 13.50 4.15
C TYR A 60 13.56 12.88 3.52
N CYS A 61 13.30 13.23 2.26
CA CYS A 61 12.26 12.65 1.43
C CYS A 61 12.81 11.42 0.68
N SER A 62 12.05 10.32 0.64
CA SER A 62 12.41 9.13 -0.15
C SER A 62 12.24 9.31 -1.67
N LYS A 63 11.78 10.48 -2.13
CA LYS A 63 11.64 10.92 -3.54
C LYS A 63 10.65 10.13 -4.41
N ILE A 64 10.54 8.82 -4.21
CA ILE A 64 9.78 7.92 -5.08
C ILE A 64 8.38 7.57 -4.56
N CYS A 65 8.13 7.75 -3.25
CA CYS A 65 6.91 7.25 -2.60
C CYS A 65 5.62 7.90 -3.09
N CYS A 66 5.67 9.18 -3.45
CA CYS A 66 4.52 9.85 -4.06
C CYS A 66 4.14 9.21 -5.40
N MET A 67 5.14 8.93 -6.25
CA MET A 67 4.89 8.44 -7.60
C MET A 67 4.48 6.98 -7.64
N TYR A 68 5.12 6.10 -6.84
CA TYR A 68 4.67 4.70 -6.79
C TYR A 68 3.27 4.60 -6.17
N THR A 69 2.91 5.49 -5.23
CA THR A 69 1.57 5.49 -4.62
C THR A 69 0.51 5.90 -5.62
N ALA A 70 0.77 6.95 -6.42
CA ALA A 70 -0.11 7.33 -7.51
C ALA A 70 -0.29 6.18 -8.53
N LYS A 71 0.81 5.50 -8.89
CA LYS A 71 0.77 4.29 -9.74
C LYS A 71 -0.09 3.19 -9.11
N HIS A 72 0.12 2.89 -7.83
CA HIS A 72 -0.65 1.86 -7.11
C HIS A 72 -2.14 2.20 -7.05
N ALA A 73 -2.50 3.46 -6.79
CA ALA A 73 -3.89 3.91 -6.76
C ALA A 73 -4.59 3.71 -8.11
N ILE A 74 -3.91 4.05 -9.22
CA ILE A 74 -4.42 3.84 -10.58
C ILE A 74 -4.59 2.34 -10.86
N LEU A 75 -3.58 1.52 -10.56
CA LEU A 75 -3.64 0.06 -10.76
C LEU A 75 -4.73 -0.61 -9.91
N TYR A 76 -4.90 -0.16 -8.67
CA TYR A 76 -6.00 -0.60 -7.81
C TYR A 76 -7.36 -0.29 -8.44
N LYS A 77 -7.57 0.96 -8.91
CA LYS A 77 -8.82 1.36 -9.59
C LYS A 77 -9.07 0.58 -10.89
N HIS A 78 -8.03 0.18 -11.63
CA HIS A 78 -8.21 -0.71 -12.77
C HIS A 78 -8.71 -2.10 -12.37
N ARG A 79 -8.28 -2.61 -11.22
CA ARG A 79 -8.67 -3.94 -10.72
C ARG A 79 -10.01 -3.93 -9.96
N VAL A 80 -10.31 -2.83 -9.27
CA VAL A 80 -11.49 -2.62 -8.44
C VAL A 80 -12.13 -1.26 -8.80
N PRO A 81 -12.89 -1.18 -9.92
CA PRO A 81 -13.40 0.09 -10.44
C PRO A 81 -14.25 0.90 -9.44
N ASP A 82 -15.07 0.21 -8.65
CA ASP A 82 -15.96 0.83 -7.67
C ASP A 82 -15.30 1.10 -6.30
N GLY A 83 -14.09 0.58 -6.09
CA GLY A 83 -13.38 0.71 -4.81
C GLY A 83 -12.82 2.12 -4.61
N GLN A 84 -12.80 2.64 -3.39
CA GLN A 84 -12.30 3.97 -3.07
C GLN A 84 -10.84 3.94 -2.62
N VAL A 85 -10.10 4.98 -2.97
CA VAL A 85 -8.68 5.11 -2.67
C VAL A 85 -8.38 6.52 -2.17
N TYR A 86 -7.65 6.59 -1.05
CA TYR A 86 -7.34 7.83 -0.32
C TYR A 86 -5.85 7.98 -0.08
#